data_AF-A0A1I7GDD0-F1
#
_entry.id   AF-A0A1I7GDD0-F1
#
_cell.length_a   1.000
_cell.length_b   1.000
_cell.length_c   1.000
_cell.angle_alpha   90.00
_cell.angle_beta   90.00
_cell.angle_gamma   90.00
#
_symmetry.space_group_name_H-M   'P 1'
#
loop_
_entity.id
_entity.type
_entity.pdbx_description
1 polymer ?
#
loop_
_entity_poly.entity_id
_entity_poly.type
_entity_poly.pdbx_seq_one_letter_code
_entity_poly.pdbx_strand_id
1 'polypeptide(L)'
;MNQFDHRKLAENRELERILKELQTDFSEDRLNEFTNALILRGLSGGELLVPMLVREDVPTPGDVQAPEETEDAARCQVAYQSLTGDGEDEWIPAFTSEEEADKGERAELTQIGILDFLDFFTNLEEGLTGIVFNPWGNQLLMPRDIVESILDAVEDFMNSIDDLDLSDEDLRELGIDFSDLDDEEDFSDVTADGAVDLVLGDITELSADCIVNAANNTLMDGGGVNGAIHQAAGPELDEACRSLRGCGTGKAKITDGFRLPAKKIIHTVGPIYSGSEEDAKLLADCYWNSLDLAAENDLHSIVFPCISTGIFGYPKDAAARIAVETTVDWMDSRVTDYPMKIVFCVHEEDDYDRYEAILDEILGDAE
;
A
#
# COMPACT_ATOMS: atom_id res chain seq x y z
N MET A 1 1.59 -6.54 -19.87
CA MET A 1 2.48 -5.37 -19.94
C MET A 1 2.19 -4.62 -18.67
N ASN A 2 2.99 -4.89 -17.63
CA ASN A 2 2.78 -4.30 -16.31
C ASN A 2 2.83 -2.77 -16.49
N GLN A 3 1.76 -2.09 -16.11
CA GLN A 3 1.81 -0.64 -15.98
C GLN A 3 2.61 -0.38 -14.71
N PHE A 4 3.83 0.10 -14.87
CA PHE A 4 4.65 0.62 -13.79
C PHE A 4 3.95 1.82 -13.17
N ASP A 5 3.95 1.93 -11.84
CA ASP A 5 3.57 3.18 -11.19
C ASP A 5 4.78 4.11 -11.24
N HIS A 6 4.84 4.94 -12.28
CA HIS A 6 5.98 5.82 -12.51
C HIS A 6 6.11 6.91 -11.43
N ARG A 7 5.10 7.14 -10.57
CA ARG A 7 5.11 8.23 -9.57
C ARG A 7 6.08 7.97 -8.43
N LYS A 8 6.02 6.78 -7.83
CA LYS A 8 6.95 6.39 -6.73
C LYS A 8 8.41 6.44 -7.16
N LEU A 9 8.69 6.11 -8.42
CA LEU A 9 10.01 6.22 -9.00
C LEU A 9 10.42 7.68 -9.28
N ALA A 10 9.48 8.53 -9.71
CA ALA A 10 9.71 9.96 -9.99
C ALA A 10 10.05 10.80 -8.75
N GLU A 11 9.80 10.26 -7.56
CA GLU A 11 10.10 10.85 -6.25
C GLU A 11 11.53 10.57 -5.75
N ASN A 12 12.29 9.71 -6.42
CA ASN A 12 13.68 9.40 -6.06
C ASN A 12 14.67 10.57 -6.34
N ARG A 13 14.17 11.80 -6.49
CA ARG A 13 14.95 13.00 -6.84
C ARG A 13 16.10 13.26 -5.87
N GLU A 14 15.88 12.99 -4.58
CA GLU A 14 16.90 13.20 -3.56
C GLU A 14 18.02 12.16 -3.66
N LEU A 15 17.68 10.89 -3.89
CA LEU A 15 18.65 9.84 -4.19
C LEU A 15 19.47 10.20 -5.43
N GLU A 16 18.81 10.67 -6.49
CA GLU A 16 19.47 11.09 -7.73
C GLU A 16 20.40 12.30 -7.52
N ARG A 17 19.96 13.29 -6.73
CA ARG A 17 20.76 14.47 -6.38
C ARG A 17 22.03 14.05 -5.64
N ILE A 18 21.90 13.23 -4.60
CA ILE A 18 23.02 12.80 -3.78
C ILE A 18 23.99 11.91 -4.59
N LEU A 19 23.47 10.97 -5.39
CA LEU A 19 24.31 10.14 -6.27
C LEU A 19 25.14 10.98 -7.24
N LYS A 20 24.56 12.06 -7.78
CA LYS A 20 25.27 13.01 -8.64
C LYS A 20 26.34 13.79 -7.89
N GLU A 21 26.07 14.17 -6.64
CA GLU A 21 27.05 14.87 -5.79
C GLU A 21 28.22 13.96 -5.41
N LEU A 22 27.96 12.68 -5.11
CA LEU A 22 28.97 11.65 -4.83
C LEU A 22 29.97 11.45 -5.97
N GLN A 23 29.59 11.72 -7.22
CA GLN A 23 30.51 11.71 -8.36
C GLN A 23 31.58 12.82 -8.28
N THR A 24 31.26 13.91 -7.58
CA THR A 24 32.13 15.10 -7.47
C THR A 24 32.86 15.18 -6.13
N ASP A 25 32.26 14.63 -5.06
CA ASP A 25 32.82 14.61 -3.71
C ASP A 25 32.44 13.29 -3.02
N PHE A 26 33.36 12.33 -3.07
CA PHE A 26 33.20 11.05 -2.38
C PHE A 26 33.74 11.17 -0.96
N SER A 27 32.83 11.37 0.01
CA SER A 27 33.14 11.48 1.43
C SER A 27 32.18 10.64 2.27
N GLU A 28 32.60 10.31 3.50
CA GLU A 28 31.80 9.55 4.46
C GLU A 28 30.49 10.27 4.80
N ASP A 29 30.52 11.59 4.92
CA ASP A 29 29.33 12.41 5.17
C ASP A 29 28.29 12.27 4.05
N ARG A 30 28.73 12.21 2.78
CA ARG A 30 27.84 12.03 1.61
C ARG A 30 27.32 10.62 1.47
N LEU A 31 28.11 9.62 1.88
CA LEU A 31 27.65 8.23 1.94
C LEU A 31 26.56 8.08 3.02
N ASN A 32 26.73 8.72 4.16
CA ASN A 32 25.71 8.73 5.22
C ASN A 32 24.45 9.48 4.76
N GLU A 33 24.60 10.61 4.06
CA GLU A 33 23.48 11.34 3.46
C GLU A 33 22.69 10.47 2.48
N PHE A 34 23.38 9.73 1.59
CA PHE A 34 22.72 8.80 0.67
C PHE A 34 22.01 7.67 1.42
N THR A 35 22.67 7.11 2.43
CA THR A 35 22.13 5.99 3.22
C THR A 35 20.87 6.41 3.97
N ASN A 36 20.89 7.59 4.59
CA ASN A 36 19.71 8.15 5.27
C ASN A 36 18.58 8.45 4.28
N ALA A 37 18.90 9.04 3.13
CA ALA A 37 17.91 9.30 2.08
C ALA A 37 17.30 7.99 1.55
N LEU A 38 18.10 6.91 1.44
CA LEU A 38 17.64 5.59 1.02
C LEU A 38 16.68 4.98 2.05
N ILE A 39 17.01 5.09 3.34
CA ILE A 39 16.15 4.64 4.44
C ILE A 39 14.84 5.42 4.45
N LEU A 40 14.90 6.75 4.49
CA LEU A 40 13.72 7.62 4.52
C LEU A 40 12.83 7.38 3.30
N ARG A 41 13.43 7.26 2.11
CA ARG A 41 12.68 6.97 0.89
C ARG A 41 12.06 5.58 0.92
N GLY A 42 12.73 4.59 1.50
CA GLY A 42 12.19 3.25 1.67
C GLY A 42 11.04 3.19 2.68
N LEU A 43 11.14 3.92 3.79
CA LEU A 43 10.06 4.06 4.78
C LEU A 43 8.84 4.81 4.21
N SER A 44 9.06 5.75 3.27
CA SER A 44 7.98 6.46 2.55
C SER A 44 7.47 5.74 1.29
N GLY A 45 7.65 4.41 1.21
CA GLY A 45 7.09 3.59 0.14
C GLY A 45 7.78 3.73 -1.22
N GLY A 46 9.03 4.20 -1.24
CA GLY A 46 9.80 4.38 -2.46
C GLY A 46 10.24 3.09 -3.10
N GLU A 47 10.36 3.12 -4.43
CA GLU A 47 10.64 1.94 -5.24
C GLU A 47 11.89 2.13 -6.10
N LEU A 48 12.50 1.01 -6.48
CA LEU A 48 13.61 0.91 -7.41
C LEU A 48 13.20 0.08 -8.63
N LEU A 49 13.81 0.38 -9.76
CA LEU A 49 13.77 -0.51 -10.92
C LEU A 49 14.91 -1.52 -10.83
N VAL A 50 14.59 -2.81 -10.90
CA VAL A 50 15.57 -3.91 -10.85
C VAL A 50 15.40 -4.79 -12.08
N PRO A 51 16.48 -5.11 -12.82
CA PRO A 51 16.39 -5.97 -14.00
C PRO A 51 16.25 -7.45 -13.59
N MET A 52 15.28 -8.10 -14.22
CA MET A 52 14.90 -9.49 -13.99
C MET A 52 15.37 -10.37 -15.15
N LEU A 53 15.81 -11.59 -14.83
CA LEU A 53 15.99 -12.67 -15.81
C LEU A 53 14.79 -13.62 -15.73
N VAL A 54 13.96 -13.63 -16.77
CA VAL A 54 12.99 -14.72 -16.97
C VAL A 54 13.79 -15.96 -17.38
N ARG A 55 13.83 -16.99 -16.52
CA ARG A 55 14.37 -18.29 -16.92
C ARG A 55 13.51 -18.85 -18.04
N GLU A 56 14.10 -19.21 -19.18
CA GLU A 56 13.39 -19.80 -20.33
C GLU A 56 12.68 -21.13 -20.02
N ASP A 57 12.90 -21.70 -18.83
CA ASP A 57 12.39 -23.01 -18.41
C ASP A 57 11.07 -22.96 -17.60
N VAL A 58 10.37 -21.82 -17.53
CA VAL A 58 9.07 -21.74 -16.84
C VAL A 58 7.94 -22.23 -17.77
N PRO A 59 7.25 -23.36 -17.49
CA PRO A 59 6.18 -23.85 -18.35
C PRO A 59 5.00 -22.86 -18.40
N THR A 60 4.41 -22.70 -19.58
CA THR A 60 3.29 -21.77 -19.78
C THR A 60 2.03 -22.23 -19.03
N PRO A 61 1.16 -21.29 -18.58
CA PRO A 61 0.02 -21.61 -17.70
C PRO A 61 -0.98 -22.66 -18.25
N GLY A 62 -0.93 -22.95 -19.55
CA GLY A 62 -1.80 -23.94 -20.19
C GLY A 62 -1.37 -25.40 -20.02
N ASP A 63 -0.14 -25.67 -19.57
CA ASP A 63 0.45 -27.01 -19.53
C ASP A 63 0.63 -27.59 -18.12
N VAL A 64 0.23 -26.87 -17.07
CA VAL A 64 0.39 -27.32 -15.69
C VAL A 64 -0.85 -28.10 -15.22
N GLN A 65 -0.75 -29.43 -15.18
CA GLN A 65 -1.58 -30.21 -14.27
C GLN A 65 -1.14 -29.93 -12.83
N ALA A 66 -2.12 -29.66 -11.95
CA ALA A 66 -1.88 -29.37 -10.55
C ALA A 66 -0.88 -30.36 -9.93
N PRO A 67 0.23 -29.89 -9.31
CA PRO A 67 1.18 -30.79 -8.67
C PRO A 67 0.53 -31.45 -7.46
N GLU A 68 0.74 -32.76 -7.28
CA GLU A 68 0.46 -33.42 -6.01
C GLU A 68 1.33 -32.80 -4.91
N GLU A 69 0.71 -32.54 -3.77
CA GLU A 69 1.28 -31.90 -2.58
C GLU A 69 2.68 -32.44 -2.25
N THR A 70 3.72 -31.63 -2.49
CA THR A 70 5.06 -31.84 -1.95
C THR A 70 5.66 -30.50 -1.53
N GLU A 71 6.41 -30.51 -0.42
CA GLU A 71 7.00 -29.35 0.27
C GLU A 71 7.99 -28.51 -0.58
N ASP A 72 8.28 -28.91 -1.83
CA ASP A 72 9.19 -28.22 -2.76
C ASP A 72 8.52 -27.15 -3.65
N ALA A 73 7.20 -26.97 -3.57
CA ALA A 73 6.46 -25.99 -4.41
C ALA A 73 6.68 -24.51 -4.03
N ALA A 74 7.41 -24.21 -2.95
CA ALA A 74 7.59 -22.86 -2.42
C ALA A 74 8.79 -22.07 -3.02
N ARG A 75 9.57 -22.67 -3.93
CA ARG A 75 10.66 -21.94 -4.62
C ARG A 75 10.11 -21.17 -5.83
N CYS A 76 9.42 -20.06 -5.57
CA CYS A 76 9.09 -19.11 -6.63
C CYS A 76 10.37 -18.63 -7.33
N GLN A 77 10.40 -18.84 -8.64
CA GLN A 77 11.54 -18.64 -9.54
C GLN A 77 11.68 -17.16 -9.93
N VAL A 78 12.38 -16.37 -9.12
CA VAL A 78 12.90 -15.06 -9.52
C VAL A 78 14.41 -15.20 -9.72
N ALA A 79 14.91 -14.94 -10.94
CA ALA A 79 16.34 -14.84 -11.21
C ALA A 79 16.67 -13.36 -11.51
N TYR A 80 17.73 -12.84 -10.88
CA TYR A 80 18.18 -11.46 -11.04
C TYR A 80 19.35 -11.40 -12.05
N GLN A 81 19.53 -10.26 -12.72
CA GLN A 81 20.71 -10.04 -13.56
C GLN A 81 21.87 -9.52 -12.70
N SER A 82 22.95 -10.30 -12.51
CA SER A 82 24.16 -9.81 -11.84
C SER A 82 25.16 -9.18 -12.82
N LEU A 83 25.92 -8.19 -12.34
CA LEU A 83 27.04 -7.59 -13.05
C LEU A 83 28.34 -8.14 -12.47
N THR A 84 29.12 -8.82 -13.30
CA THR A 84 30.45 -9.34 -12.94
C THR A 84 31.52 -8.28 -13.21
N GLY A 85 32.21 -7.83 -12.17
CA GLY A 85 33.40 -6.97 -12.29
C GLY A 85 34.66 -7.74 -12.71
N ASP A 86 35.79 -7.03 -12.85
CA ASP A 86 37.12 -7.56 -13.24
C ASP A 86 37.74 -8.57 -12.23
N GLY A 87 36.98 -9.09 -11.27
CA GLY A 87 37.48 -9.86 -10.12
C GLY A 87 36.58 -10.99 -9.57
N GLU A 88 35.60 -11.49 -10.34
CA GLU A 88 34.57 -12.46 -9.88
C GLU A 88 33.52 -11.88 -8.90
N ASP A 89 33.57 -10.58 -8.59
CA ASP A 89 32.55 -9.90 -7.77
C ASP A 89 31.21 -9.77 -8.53
N GLU A 90 30.14 -10.33 -7.98
CA GLU A 90 28.78 -10.23 -8.51
C GLU A 90 27.97 -9.16 -7.77
N TRP A 91 27.45 -8.20 -8.54
CA TRP A 91 26.66 -7.08 -8.04
C TRP A 91 25.24 -7.10 -8.61
N ILE A 92 24.24 -6.79 -7.78
CA ILE A 92 22.85 -6.63 -8.25
C ILE A 92 22.60 -5.16 -8.62
N PRO A 93 22.25 -4.87 -9.89
CA PRO A 93 21.93 -3.51 -10.31
C PRO A 93 20.54 -3.09 -9.82
N ALA A 94 20.45 -1.84 -9.38
CA ALA A 94 19.19 -1.16 -9.08
C ALA A 94 19.22 0.26 -9.69
N PHE A 95 18.09 0.71 -10.23
CA PHE A 95 17.97 2.02 -10.85
C PHE A 95 16.97 2.88 -10.09
N THR A 96 17.37 4.12 -9.82
CA THR A 96 16.52 5.10 -9.14
C THR A 96 15.53 5.76 -10.09
N SER A 97 15.72 5.64 -11.41
CA SER A 97 14.80 6.13 -12.44
C SER A 97 14.90 5.40 -13.76
N GLU A 98 13.90 5.59 -14.62
CA GLU A 98 13.92 5.09 -16.00
C GLU A 98 15.03 5.72 -16.82
N GLU A 99 15.36 7.00 -16.59
CA GLU A 99 16.45 7.66 -17.30
C GLU A 99 17.79 6.95 -17.04
N GLU A 100 18.01 6.49 -15.81
CA GLU A 100 19.21 5.72 -15.45
C GLU A 100 19.20 4.30 -16.03
N ALA A 101 18.02 3.65 -16.07
CA ALA A 101 17.87 2.34 -16.68
C ALA A 101 18.08 2.38 -18.21
N ASP A 102 17.53 3.39 -18.89
CA ASP A 102 17.59 3.56 -20.35
C ASP A 102 18.98 3.94 -20.88
N LYS A 103 19.93 4.31 -20.00
CA LYS A 103 21.35 4.49 -20.38
C LYS A 103 22.03 3.17 -20.76
N GLY A 104 21.48 2.05 -20.32
CA GLY A 104 22.02 0.71 -20.54
C GLY A 104 21.39 -0.04 -21.70
N GLU A 105 21.70 -1.33 -21.78
CA GLU A 105 20.96 -2.24 -22.64
C GLU A 105 19.55 -2.47 -22.08
N ARG A 106 18.55 -2.57 -22.97
CA ARG A 106 17.17 -2.83 -22.56
C ARG A 106 17.06 -4.21 -21.90
N ALA A 107 16.69 -4.21 -20.63
CA ALA A 107 16.33 -5.40 -19.85
C ALA A 107 14.84 -5.36 -19.48
N GLU A 108 14.27 -6.50 -19.10
CA GLU A 108 12.97 -6.51 -18.43
C GLU A 108 13.15 -5.99 -17.00
N LEU A 109 12.45 -4.90 -16.67
CA LEU A 109 12.53 -4.26 -15.37
C LEU A 109 11.32 -4.63 -14.52
N THR A 110 11.52 -4.74 -13.21
CA THR A 110 10.45 -4.76 -12.21
C THR A 110 10.62 -3.57 -11.28
N GLN A 111 9.50 -3.03 -10.79
CA GLN A 111 9.50 -2.15 -9.63
C GLN A 111 9.42 -2.99 -8.36
N ILE A 112 10.16 -2.57 -7.33
CA ILE A 112 10.18 -3.20 -6.01
C ILE A 112 10.44 -2.12 -4.97
N GLY A 113 9.77 -2.21 -3.81
CA GLY A 113 10.02 -1.31 -2.68
C GLY A 113 11.49 -1.33 -2.27
N ILE A 114 12.04 -0.20 -1.85
CA ILE A 114 13.46 -0.09 -1.48
C ILE A 114 13.78 -1.05 -0.32
N LEU A 115 13.01 -1.01 0.77
CA LEU A 115 13.26 -1.88 1.92
C LEU A 115 13.03 -3.36 1.58
N ASP A 116 11.97 -3.67 0.83
CA ASP A 116 11.70 -5.03 0.32
C ASP A 116 12.85 -5.55 -0.55
N PHE A 117 13.44 -4.69 -1.36
CA PHE A 117 14.58 -5.03 -2.21
C PHE A 117 15.86 -5.27 -1.40
N LEU A 118 16.12 -4.44 -0.39
CA LEU A 118 17.27 -4.62 0.50
C LEU A 118 17.14 -5.90 1.32
N ASP A 119 15.95 -6.18 1.89
CA ASP A 119 15.66 -7.43 2.60
C ASP A 119 15.71 -8.64 1.67
N PHE A 120 15.15 -8.53 0.46
CA PHE A 120 15.29 -9.57 -0.55
C PHE A 120 16.77 -9.85 -0.86
N PHE A 121 17.59 -8.82 -1.00
CA PHE A 121 19.03 -8.95 -1.28
C PHE A 121 19.79 -9.70 -0.18
N THR A 122 19.54 -9.39 1.10
CA THR A 122 20.23 -10.07 2.21
C THR A 122 19.88 -11.55 2.29
N ASN A 123 18.66 -11.92 1.88
CA ASN A 123 18.18 -13.30 1.81
C ASN A 123 18.70 -14.13 0.61
N LEU A 124 19.47 -13.53 -0.32
CA LEU A 124 20.10 -14.23 -1.46
C LEU A 124 21.41 -14.94 -1.10
N GLU A 125 21.79 -15.96 -1.89
CA GLU A 125 22.99 -16.81 -1.70
C GLU A 125 24.29 -16.02 -1.37
N GLU A 126 25.18 -16.63 -0.58
CA GLU A 126 26.43 -16.05 -0.01
C GLU A 126 27.49 -15.58 -1.05
N GLY A 127 27.18 -15.59 -2.35
CA GLY A 127 28.10 -15.23 -3.44
C GLY A 127 28.03 -13.77 -3.93
N LEU A 128 27.05 -12.99 -3.48
CA LEU A 128 26.84 -11.61 -3.94
C LEU A 128 27.65 -10.60 -3.12
N THR A 129 28.41 -9.76 -3.81
CA THR A 129 29.28 -8.73 -3.23
C THR A 129 28.47 -7.53 -2.71
N GLY A 130 27.40 -7.15 -3.40
CA GLY A 130 26.63 -5.95 -3.06
C GLY A 130 25.59 -5.54 -4.10
N ILE A 131 25.01 -4.37 -3.88
CA ILE A 131 24.11 -3.68 -4.80
C ILE A 131 24.88 -2.60 -5.53
N VAL A 132 24.58 -2.40 -6.82
CA VAL A 132 25.09 -1.27 -7.59
C VAL A 132 23.93 -0.38 -8.02
N PHE A 133 23.85 0.81 -7.45
CA PHE A 133 22.87 1.82 -7.81
C PHE A 133 23.31 2.56 -9.08
N ASN A 134 22.39 2.76 -10.02
CA ASN A 134 22.57 3.50 -11.27
C ASN A 134 23.88 3.14 -12.00
N PRO A 135 24.09 1.86 -12.34
CA PRO A 135 25.37 1.37 -12.83
C PRO A 135 25.89 2.08 -14.08
N TRP A 136 25.01 2.72 -14.86
CA TRP A 136 25.34 3.37 -16.14
C TRP A 136 25.51 4.88 -16.07
N GLY A 137 25.12 5.50 -14.95
CA GLY A 137 25.19 6.94 -14.76
C GLY A 137 25.91 7.28 -13.47
N ASN A 138 25.19 7.87 -12.52
CA ASN A 138 25.75 8.25 -11.23
C ASN A 138 25.88 7.01 -10.33
N GLN A 139 26.89 6.19 -10.61
CA GLN A 139 27.08 4.88 -9.99
C GLN A 139 27.45 5.00 -8.51
N LEU A 140 26.83 4.15 -7.68
CA LEU A 140 27.29 3.87 -6.32
C LEU A 140 27.30 2.36 -6.07
N LEU A 141 28.44 1.86 -5.59
CA LEU A 141 28.60 0.49 -5.12
C LEU A 141 28.26 0.46 -3.62
N MET A 142 27.32 -0.40 -3.24
CA MET A 142 26.90 -0.62 -1.87
C MET A 142 27.19 -2.07 -1.48
N PRO A 143 28.29 -2.32 -0.75
CA PRO A 143 28.64 -3.66 -0.27
C PRO A 143 27.58 -4.27 0.65
N ARG A 144 27.52 -5.60 0.71
CA ARG A 144 26.53 -6.36 1.50
C ARG A 144 26.50 -5.97 2.99
N ASP A 145 27.66 -5.77 3.62
CA ASP A 145 27.76 -5.39 5.03
C ASP A 145 27.13 -4.01 5.32
N ILE A 146 27.18 -3.09 4.36
CA ILE A 146 26.47 -1.81 4.46
C ILE A 146 24.96 -2.00 4.34
N VAL A 147 24.49 -2.87 3.43
CA VAL A 147 23.05 -3.18 3.30
C VAL A 147 22.51 -3.81 4.58
N GLU A 148 23.23 -4.77 5.16
CA GLU A 148 22.89 -5.38 6.44
C GLU A 148 22.85 -4.33 7.56
N SER A 149 23.85 -3.45 7.64
CA SER A 149 23.87 -2.36 8.64
C SER A 149 22.70 -1.39 8.50
N ILE A 150 22.21 -1.16 7.28
CA ILE A 150 21.03 -0.33 7.01
C ILE A 150 19.77 -1.00 7.57
N LEU A 151 19.57 -2.28 7.27
CA LEU A 151 18.41 -3.03 7.76
C LEU A 151 18.42 -3.16 9.28
N ASP A 152 19.58 -3.45 9.88
CA ASP A 152 19.75 -3.47 11.33
C ASP A 152 19.40 -2.11 11.95
N ALA A 153 19.84 -1.00 11.34
CA ALA A 153 19.51 0.34 11.82
C ALA A 153 18.02 0.68 11.71
N VAL A 154 17.36 0.21 10.65
CA VAL A 154 15.90 0.35 10.50
C VAL A 154 15.18 -0.50 11.55
N GLU A 155 15.59 -1.75 11.76
CA GLU A 155 15.02 -2.64 12.77
C GLU A 155 15.21 -2.08 14.18
N ASP A 156 16.41 -1.59 14.51
CA ASP A 156 16.70 -0.93 15.79
C ASP A 156 15.88 0.35 15.98
N PHE A 157 15.71 1.14 14.93
CA PHE A 157 14.87 2.34 14.96
C PHE A 157 13.41 1.98 15.25
N MET A 158 12.85 1.03 14.51
CA MET A 158 11.47 0.55 14.70
C MET A 158 11.26 -0.05 16.10
N ASN A 159 12.20 -0.88 16.57
CA ASN A 159 12.18 -1.46 17.92
C ASN A 159 12.33 -0.39 19.02
N SER A 160 13.06 0.69 18.77
CA SER A 160 13.24 1.78 19.73
C SER A 160 12.00 2.67 19.89
N ILE A 161 11.15 2.72 18.85
CA ILE A 161 9.84 3.35 18.89
C ILE A 161 8.86 2.46 19.66
N ASP A 162 8.93 1.14 19.50
CA ASP A 162 8.07 0.19 20.23
C ASP A 162 8.32 0.14 21.76
N ASP A 163 9.56 0.39 22.20
CA ASP A 163 9.96 0.33 23.62
C ASP A 163 9.79 1.66 24.39
N LEU A 164 9.61 2.77 23.68
CA LEU A 164 9.39 4.07 24.29
C LEU A 164 7.96 4.51 23.99
N ASP A 165 7.15 4.61 25.05
CA ASP A 165 5.81 5.23 25.07
C ASP A 165 5.95 6.75 24.80
N LEU A 166 6.53 7.11 23.65
CA LEU A 166 6.86 8.47 23.23
C LEU A 166 5.64 9.07 22.56
N SER A 167 5.32 10.27 22.99
CA SER A 167 4.41 11.12 22.25
C SER A 167 5.11 11.69 21.01
N ASP A 168 4.33 12.15 20.03
CA ASP A 168 4.86 12.86 18.85
C ASP A 168 5.69 14.11 19.21
N GLU A 169 5.52 14.64 20.42
CA GLU A 169 6.30 15.76 20.94
C GLU A 169 7.74 15.35 21.32
N ASP A 170 7.93 14.12 21.79
CA ASP A 170 9.24 13.59 22.19
C ASP A 170 10.10 13.22 20.97
N LEU A 171 9.48 12.73 19.88
CA LEU A 171 10.16 12.45 18.60
C LEU A 171 10.71 13.73 17.95
N ARG A 172 10.03 14.87 18.13
CA ARG A 172 10.46 16.20 17.65
C ARG A 172 11.65 16.77 18.44
N GLU A 173 11.75 16.52 19.74
CA GLU A 173 12.88 16.98 20.57
C GLU A 173 14.19 16.22 20.28
N LEU A 174 14.11 15.01 19.72
CA LEU A 174 15.27 14.19 19.36
C LEU A 174 15.97 14.61 18.05
N GLY A 175 15.45 15.63 17.34
CA GLY A 175 16.10 16.20 16.17
C GLY A 175 16.04 15.31 14.92
N ILE A 176 15.11 14.37 14.88
CA ILE A 176 14.72 13.66 13.66
C ILE A 176 13.70 14.56 12.96
N ASP A 177 14.17 15.25 11.91
CA ASP A 177 13.39 16.22 11.15
C ASP A 177 12.70 15.51 9.97
N PHE A 178 11.44 15.13 10.18
CA PHE A 178 10.55 14.58 9.16
C PHE A 178 9.85 15.67 8.34
N SER A 179 10.35 16.92 8.32
CA SER A 179 9.71 18.02 7.59
C SER A 179 9.62 17.84 6.07
N ASP A 180 10.30 16.83 5.51
CA ASP A 180 10.14 16.41 4.10
C ASP A 180 9.16 15.23 3.94
N LEU A 181 8.55 14.74 5.02
CA LEU A 181 7.39 13.84 5.05
C LEU A 181 6.06 14.57 5.27
N ASP A 182 6.05 15.91 5.25
CA ASP A 182 4.82 16.70 5.27
C ASP A 182 4.17 16.70 3.88
N ASP A 183 3.58 15.55 3.52
CA ASP A 183 2.30 15.45 2.81
C ASP A 183 1.52 14.22 3.33
N GLU A 184 1.68 13.83 4.60
CA GLU A 184 0.68 13.02 5.31
C GLU A 184 -0.08 13.90 6.31
N GLU A 185 -1.34 14.17 5.98
CA GLU A 185 -2.31 14.69 6.93
C GLU A 185 -2.35 13.79 8.18
N ASP A 186 -2.48 14.42 9.34
CA ASP A 186 -2.55 13.78 10.66
C ASP A 186 -3.66 12.71 10.73
N PHE A 187 -3.32 11.43 10.54
CA PHE A 187 -4.24 10.28 10.66
C PHE A 187 -4.30 9.67 12.07
N SER A 188 -3.77 10.36 13.08
CA SER A 188 -3.78 9.86 14.45
C SER A 188 -5.04 10.31 15.19
N ASP A 189 -5.95 9.35 15.39
CA ASP A 189 -7.25 9.45 16.10
C ASP A 189 -8.41 10.10 15.32
N VAL A 190 -9.16 9.24 14.62
CA VAL A 190 -10.47 9.52 14.00
C VAL A 190 -11.52 9.79 15.10
N THR A 191 -11.49 10.98 15.70
CA THR A 191 -12.46 11.42 16.71
C THR A 191 -13.68 12.12 16.09
N ALA A 192 -14.86 11.94 16.69
CA ALA A 192 -16.14 12.24 16.07
C ALA A 192 -16.51 13.74 16.11
N ASP A 193 -16.55 14.39 14.94
CA ASP A 193 -17.17 15.71 14.74
C ASP A 193 -18.19 15.75 13.57
N GLY A 194 -18.64 14.59 13.08
CA GLY A 194 -19.60 14.51 11.95
C GLY A 194 -18.99 14.91 10.59
N ALA A 195 -17.68 14.70 10.44
CA ALA A 195 -16.91 15.02 9.25
C ALA A 195 -16.81 13.83 8.27
N VAL A 196 -16.75 14.17 6.98
CA VAL A 196 -16.35 13.26 5.89
C VAL A 196 -14.95 13.64 5.47
N ASP A 197 -14.00 12.73 5.65
CA ASP A 197 -12.60 12.94 5.29
C ASP A 197 -12.21 12.00 4.13
N LEU A 198 -11.09 12.32 3.49
CA LEU A 198 -10.51 11.57 2.40
C LEU A 198 -9.04 11.29 2.73
N VAL A 199 -8.59 10.05 2.51
CA VAL A 199 -7.21 9.63 2.71
C VAL A 199 -6.73 8.80 1.54
N LEU A 200 -5.52 9.07 1.09
CA LEU A 200 -4.77 8.18 0.21
C LEU A 200 -3.95 7.22 1.09
N GLY A 201 -4.17 5.91 1.00
CA GLY A 201 -3.39 4.96 1.81
C GLY A 201 -3.86 3.52 1.77
N ASP A 202 -3.32 2.71 2.69
CA ASP A 202 -3.76 1.34 2.94
C ASP A 202 -4.78 1.31 4.08
N ILE A 203 -6.01 0.88 3.77
CA ILE A 203 -7.09 0.78 4.75
C ILE A 203 -6.78 -0.18 5.91
N THR A 204 -5.85 -1.12 5.73
CA THR A 204 -5.47 -2.09 6.76
C THR A 204 -4.60 -1.50 7.87
N GLU A 205 -4.01 -0.33 7.64
CA GLU A 205 -3.13 0.38 8.58
C GLU A 205 -3.91 1.44 9.39
N LEU A 206 -5.13 1.78 8.97
CA LEU A 206 -5.92 2.84 9.58
C LEU A 206 -6.60 2.40 10.88
N SER A 207 -6.41 3.19 11.94
CA SER A 207 -7.09 3.03 13.23
C SER A 207 -8.48 3.66 13.18
N ALA A 208 -9.51 2.83 13.36
CA ALA A 208 -10.91 3.27 13.43
C ALA A 208 -11.77 2.27 14.23
N ASP A 209 -12.99 2.65 14.58
CA ASP A 209 -13.95 1.71 15.16
C ASP A 209 -14.30 0.59 14.18
N CYS A 210 -14.42 0.92 12.88
CA CYS A 210 -14.47 -0.09 11.83
C CYS A 210 -13.86 0.35 10.51
N ILE A 211 -13.38 -0.65 9.76
CA ILE A 211 -13.10 -0.51 8.33
C ILE A 211 -14.10 -1.34 7.53
N VAL A 212 -14.32 -0.96 6.27
CA VAL A 212 -15.21 -1.69 5.37
C VAL A 212 -14.40 -2.54 4.40
N ASN A 213 -14.76 -3.81 4.28
CA ASN A 213 -14.21 -4.72 3.30
C ASN A 213 -15.15 -4.80 2.08
N ALA A 214 -14.61 -4.47 0.89
CA ALA A 214 -15.26 -4.73 -0.39
C ALA A 214 -15.17 -6.23 -0.76
N ALA A 215 -16.03 -7.02 -0.12
CA ALA A 215 -16.00 -8.47 -0.15
C ALA A 215 -16.72 -9.09 -1.36
N ASN A 216 -16.47 -10.38 -1.58
CA ASN A 216 -17.28 -11.21 -2.46
C ASN A 216 -18.44 -11.89 -1.69
N ASN A 217 -19.40 -12.48 -2.41
CA ASN A 217 -20.58 -13.10 -1.81
C ASN A 217 -20.31 -14.27 -0.84
N THR A 218 -19.12 -14.88 -0.89
CA THR A 218 -18.74 -15.95 0.03
C THR A 218 -18.15 -15.44 1.34
N LEU A 219 -17.77 -14.15 1.39
CA LEU A 219 -17.00 -13.52 2.48
C LEU A 219 -15.63 -14.18 2.74
N MET A 220 -15.14 -14.97 1.80
CA MET A 220 -13.82 -15.58 1.89
C MET A 220 -12.77 -14.68 1.26
N ASP A 221 -11.51 -14.97 1.56
CA ASP A 221 -10.34 -14.35 0.96
C ASP A 221 -10.41 -14.29 -0.58
N GLY A 222 -9.75 -13.29 -1.16
CA GLY A 222 -9.77 -12.95 -2.58
C GLY A 222 -8.65 -11.97 -2.94
N GLY A 223 -8.78 -11.26 -4.07
CA GLY A 223 -7.80 -10.25 -4.48
C GLY A 223 -8.16 -8.83 -4.03
N GLY A 224 -7.24 -7.89 -4.27
CA GLY A 224 -7.42 -6.47 -3.97
C GLY A 224 -7.57 -6.21 -2.46
N VAL A 225 -8.36 -5.20 -2.10
CA VAL A 225 -8.56 -4.80 -0.70
C VAL A 225 -9.12 -5.93 0.19
N ASN A 226 -9.92 -6.85 -0.36
CA ASN A 226 -10.41 -8.01 0.39
C ASN A 226 -9.25 -8.94 0.78
N GLY A 227 -8.31 -9.17 -0.13
CA GLY A 227 -7.12 -9.97 0.14
C GLY A 227 -6.21 -9.31 1.17
N ALA A 228 -5.95 -8.02 1.02
CA ALA A 228 -5.15 -7.24 1.96
C ALA A 228 -5.74 -7.31 3.38
N ILE A 229 -7.05 -7.10 3.53
CA ILE A 229 -7.74 -7.19 4.82
C ILE A 229 -7.64 -8.60 5.42
N HIS A 230 -7.82 -9.67 4.63
CA HIS A 230 -7.69 -11.04 5.13
C HIS A 230 -6.26 -11.38 5.55
N GLN A 231 -5.26 -10.93 4.80
CA GLN A 231 -3.86 -11.11 5.13
C GLN A 231 -3.48 -10.38 6.42
N ALA A 232 -3.88 -9.11 6.56
CA ALA A 232 -3.57 -8.28 7.71
C ALA A 232 -4.33 -8.71 8.98
N ALA A 233 -5.62 -9.05 8.87
CA ALA A 233 -6.42 -9.50 10.02
C ALA A 233 -6.00 -10.89 10.55
N GLY A 234 -5.42 -11.73 9.68
CA GLY A 234 -4.99 -13.08 10.01
C GLY A 234 -6.06 -14.17 9.81
N PRO A 235 -5.68 -15.46 9.94
CA PRO A 235 -6.53 -16.61 9.64
C PRO A 235 -7.80 -16.72 10.51
N GLU A 236 -7.85 -16.03 11.63
CA GLU A 236 -9.02 -15.95 12.52
C GLU A 236 -10.23 -15.32 11.82
N LEU A 237 -9.99 -14.39 10.87
CA LEU A 237 -11.03 -13.78 10.07
C LEU A 237 -11.77 -14.81 9.21
N ASP A 238 -11.04 -15.74 8.59
CA ASP A 238 -11.66 -16.80 7.76
C ASP A 238 -12.62 -17.68 8.56
N GLU A 239 -12.30 -17.98 9.83
CA GLU A 239 -13.19 -18.76 10.69
C GLU A 239 -14.47 -17.97 11.01
N ALA A 240 -14.34 -16.68 11.33
CA ALA A 240 -15.48 -15.81 11.57
C ALA A 240 -16.37 -15.69 10.32
N CYS A 241 -15.78 -15.45 9.15
CA CYS A 241 -16.51 -15.33 7.88
C CYS A 241 -17.29 -16.59 7.50
N ARG A 242 -16.73 -17.80 7.74
CA ARG A 242 -17.45 -19.06 7.53
C ARG A 242 -18.73 -19.16 8.36
N SER A 243 -18.73 -18.61 9.58
CA SER A 243 -19.90 -18.61 10.45
C SER A 243 -21.04 -17.71 9.94
N LEU A 244 -20.70 -16.67 9.17
CA LEU A 244 -21.63 -15.69 8.61
C LEU A 244 -22.44 -16.24 7.43
N ARG A 245 -21.98 -17.31 6.76
CA ARG A 245 -22.66 -17.96 5.62
C ARG A 245 -22.87 -17.03 4.42
N GLY A 246 -21.83 -16.30 4.03
CA GLY A 246 -21.83 -15.42 2.85
C GLY A 246 -22.64 -14.13 3.05
N CYS A 247 -22.68 -13.28 2.03
CA CYS A 247 -23.46 -12.04 2.04
C CYS A 247 -24.07 -11.75 0.66
N GLY A 248 -25.26 -11.15 0.64
CA GLY A 248 -25.91 -10.76 -0.60
C GLY A 248 -25.38 -9.42 -1.11
N THR A 249 -25.46 -9.18 -2.41
CA THR A 249 -25.08 -7.88 -3.01
C THR A 249 -25.90 -6.75 -2.39
N GLY A 250 -25.24 -5.62 -2.08
CA GLY A 250 -25.85 -4.49 -1.38
C GLY A 250 -26.11 -4.74 0.10
N LYS A 251 -25.63 -5.84 0.70
CA LYS A 251 -25.80 -6.15 2.12
C LYS A 251 -24.45 -6.17 2.84
N ALA A 252 -24.50 -5.89 4.14
CA ALA A 252 -23.33 -5.83 5.02
C ALA A 252 -23.44 -6.83 6.18
N LYS A 253 -22.28 -7.31 6.67
CA LYS A 253 -22.12 -8.12 7.89
C LYS A 253 -20.86 -7.71 8.64
N ILE A 254 -20.80 -7.97 9.94
CA ILE A 254 -19.71 -7.49 10.80
C ILE A 254 -18.95 -8.64 11.48
N THR A 255 -17.64 -8.48 11.62
CA THR A 255 -16.75 -9.32 12.44
C THR A 255 -15.86 -8.44 13.33
N ASP A 256 -15.08 -9.08 14.21
CA ASP A 256 -13.95 -8.42 14.87
C ASP A 256 -12.85 -8.06 13.86
N GLY A 257 -12.00 -7.09 14.20
CA GLY A 257 -10.84 -6.67 13.39
C GLY A 257 -9.58 -7.51 13.57
N PHE A 258 -9.54 -8.38 14.58
CA PHE A 258 -8.44 -9.30 14.85
C PHE A 258 -7.11 -8.58 15.05
N ARG A 259 -6.18 -8.72 14.09
CA ARG A 259 -4.85 -8.11 14.13
C ARG A 259 -4.80 -6.70 13.54
N LEU A 260 -5.89 -6.24 12.91
CA LEU A 260 -5.97 -4.89 12.38
C LEU A 260 -6.00 -3.87 13.51
N PRO A 261 -5.51 -2.64 13.27
CA PRO A 261 -5.72 -1.50 14.17
C PRO A 261 -7.21 -1.20 14.37
N ALA A 262 -8.02 -1.43 13.34
CA ALA A 262 -9.47 -1.27 13.39
C ALA A 262 -10.15 -2.29 14.31
N LYS A 263 -11.11 -1.85 15.14
CA LYS A 263 -11.77 -2.73 16.12
C LYS A 263 -12.68 -3.78 15.45
N LYS A 264 -13.32 -3.42 14.35
CA LYS A 264 -14.31 -4.23 13.62
C LYS A 264 -14.07 -4.16 12.10
N ILE A 265 -14.55 -5.17 11.39
CA ILE A 265 -14.61 -5.18 9.93
C ILE A 265 -16.08 -5.31 9.53
N ILE A 266 -16.55 -4.40 8.67
CA ILE A 266 -17.85 -4.52 8.02
C ILE A 266 -17.64 -5.02 6.59
N HIS A 267 -18.05 -6.25 6.31
CA HIS A 267 -17.99 -6.85 4.99
C HIS A 267 -19.25 -6.55 4.22
N THR A 268 -19.10 -5.86 3.09
CA THR A 268 -20.21 -5.56 2.17
C THR A 268 -19.90 -6.06 0.76
N VAL A 269 -20.92 -6.45 0.02
CA VAL A 269 -20.76 -7.04 -1.32
C VAL A 269 -21.27 -6.07 -2.36
N GLY A 270 -20.33 -5.43 -3.05
CA GLY A 270 -20.63 -4.52 -4.15
C GLY A 270 -21.22 -5.22 -5.38
N PRO A 271 -21.95 -4.50 -6.25
CA PRO A 271 -22.40 -5.04 -7.53
C PRO A 271 -21.23 -5.25 -8.49
N ILE A 272 -21.32 -6.30 -9.32
CA ILE A 272 -20.52 -6.42 -10.54
C ILE A 272 -21.17 -5.51 -11.58
N TYR A 273 -20.43 -4.54 -12.09
CA TYR A 273 -20.99 -3.51 -12.96
C TYR A 273 -21.45 -4.09 -14.31
N SER A 274 -22.72 -3.83 -14.62
CA SER A 274 -23.39 -4.21 -15.86
C SER A 274 -23.90 -3.02 -16.66
N GLY A 275 -23.88 -1.81 -16.07
CA GLY A 275 -24.45 -0.58 -16.61
C GLY A 275 -25.95 -0.45 -16.36
N SER A 276 -26.52 -1.26 -15.46
CA SER A 276 -27.94 -1.21 -15.13
C SER A 276 -28.23 -0.15 -14.05
N GLU A 277 -29.46 0.38 -14.01
CA GLU A 277 -29.89 1.27 -12.92
C GLU A 277 -29.87 0.58 -11.55
N GLU A 278 -29.97 -0.75 -11.52
CA GLU A 278 -29.92 -1.55 -10.29
C GLU A 278 -28.51 -1.53 -9.68
N ASP A 279 -27.45 -1.42 -10.49
CA ASP A 279 -26.06 -1.38 -10.02
C ASP A 279 -25.84 -0.16 -9.10
N ALA A 280 -26.36 1.01 -9.48
CA ALA A 280 -26.23 2.22 -8.68
C ALA A 280 -26.93 2.09 -7.33
N LYS A 281 -28.13 1.51 -7.34
CA LYS A 281 -28.88 1.25 -6.10
C LYS A 281 -28.15 0.26 -5.20
N LEU A 282 -27.60 -0.82 -5.76
CA LEU A 282 -26.89 -1.84 -4.98
C LEU A 282 -25.57 -1.30 -4.41
N LEU A 283 -24.88 -0.42 -5.14
CA LEU A 283 -23.69 0.26 -4.62
C LEU A 283 -24.06 1.21 -3.47
N ALA A 284 -25.10 2.04 -3.63
CA ALA A 284 -25.60 2.90 -2.56
C ALA A 284 -26.02 2.08 -1.32
N ASP A 285 -26.72 0.96 -1.53
CA ASP A 285 -27.10 0.03 -0.46
C ASP A 285 -25.87 -0.51 0.30
N CYS A 286 -24.69 -0.65 -0.34
CA CYS A 286 -23.46 -1.08 0.34
C CYS A 286 -23.00 -0.06 1.38
N TYR A 287 -22.95 1.22 1.02
CA TYR A 287 -22.56 2.30 1.91
C TYR A 287 -23.59 2.47 3.03
N TRP A 288 -24.87 2.59 2.66
CA TRP A 288 -25.96 2.80 3.62
C TRP A 288 -26.07 1.69 4.65
N ASN A 289 -26.07 0.41 4.22
CA ASN A 289 -26.20 -0.70 5.15
C ASN A 289 -24.94 -0.88 6.02
N SER A 290 -23.76 -0.46 5.55
CA SER A 290 -22.55 -0.49 6.37
C SER A 290 -22.60 0.58 7.47
N LEU A 291 -23.06 1.79 7.14
CA LEU A 291 -23.27 2.88 8.10
C LEU A 291 -24.34 2.53 9.15
N ASP A 292 -25.48 2.00 8.72
CA ASP A 292 -26.53 1.55 9.64
C ASP A 292 -25.99 0.44 10.57
N LEU A 293 -25.20 -0.51 10.04
CA LEU A 293 -24.62 -1.58 10.87
C LEU A 293 -23.57 -1.05 11.86
N ALA A 294 -22.77 -0.06 11.48
CA ALA A 294 -21.83 0.60 12.38
C ALA A 294 -22.58 1.29 13.54
N ALA A 295 -23.60 2.08 13.22
CA ALA A 295 -24.43 2.75 14.22
C ALA A 295 -25.18 1.77 15.14
N GLU A 296 -25.69 0.65 14.61
CA GLU A 296 -26.32 -0.42 15.39
C GLU A 296 -25.35 -1.10 16.38
N ASN A 297 -24.05 -1.04 16.13
CA ASN A 297 -22.99 -1.62 16.96
C ASN A 297 -22.25 -0.57 17.81
N ASP A 298 -22.78 0.65 17.90
CA ASP A 298 -22.20 1.75 18.69
C ASP A 298 -20.77 2.13 18.25
N LEU A 299 -20.51 2.09 16.95
CA LEU A 299 -19.24 2.50 16.33
C LEU A 299 -19.36 3.92 15.78
N HIS A 300 -18.39 4.78 16.06
CA HIS A 300 -18.39 6.21 15.76
C HIS A 300 -17.40 6.63 14.68
N SER A 301 -16.57 5.71 14.18
CA SER A 301 -15.70 5.93 13.03
C SER A 301 -15.72 4.77 12.06
N ILE A 302 -15.82 5.09 10.76
CA ILE A 302 -15.89 4.11 9.68
C ILE A 302 -15.05 4.54 8.48
N VAL A 303 -14.22 3.63 7.98
CA VAL A 303 -13.40 3.85 6.80
C VAL A 303 -13.89 3.00 5.63
N PHE A 304 -14.15 3.62 4.48
CA PHE A 304 -14.61 2.97 3.26
C PHE A 304 -13.51 2.91 2.20
N PRO A 305 -13.30 1.74 1.54
CA PRO A 305 -12.54 1.68 0.30
C PRO A 305 -13.41 2.09 -0.91
N CYS A 306 -12.81 2.16 -2.10
CA CYS A 306 -13.53 2.30 -3.37
C CYS A 306 -14.28 0.99 -3.73
N ILE A 307 -15.50 0.81 -3.21
CA ILE A 307 -16.28 -0.40 -3.44
C ILE A 307 -16.62 -0.55 -4.93
N SER A 308 -16.43 -1.76 -5.46
CA SER A 308 -16.71 -2.18 -6.84
C SER A 308 -15.85 -1.58 -7.96
N THR A 309 -14.91 -0.66 -7.70
CA THR A 309 -14.12 0.00 -8.78
C THR A 309 -12.93 -0.82 -9.28
N GLY A 310 -12.53 -1.86 -8.57
CA GLY A 310 -11.50 -2.82 -9.00
C GLY A 310 -12.06 -3.89 -9.95
N ILE A 311 -11.91 -5.17 -9.59
CA ILE A 311 -12.31 -6.32 -10.42
C ILE A 311 -13.81 -6.29 -10.82
N PHE A 312 -14.67 -5.66 -10.00
CA PHE A 312 -16.11 -5.54 -10.29
C PHE A 312 -16.44 -4.45 -11.33
N GLY A 313 -15.46 -3.64 -11.74
CA GLY A 313 -15.48 -2.83 -12.96
C GLY A 313 -16.44 -1.64 -12.95
N TYR A 314 -16.86 -1.16 -11.78
CA TYR A 314 -17.70 0.04 -11.69
C TYR A 314 -16.92 1.27 -12.17
N PRO A 315 -17.48 2.13 -13.05
CA PRO A 315 -16.80 3.34 -13.48
C PRO A 315 -16.48 4.24 -12.28
N LYS A 316 -15.20 4.56 -12.10
CA LYS A 316 -14.66 5.26 -10.93
C LYS A 316 -15.41 6.56 -10.62
N ASP A 317 -15.65 7.42 -11.63
CA ASP A 317 -16.40 8.69 -11.47
C ASP A 317 -17.82 8.47 -10.94
N ALA A 318 -18.53 7.48 -11.47
CA ALA A 318 -19.91 7.20 -11.07
C ALA A 318 -19.96 6.56 -9.68
N ALA A 319 -19.01 5.68 -9.36
CA ALA A 319 -18.92 5.04 -8.05
C ALA A 319 -18.59 6.05 -6.95
N ALA A 320 -17.60 6.91 -7.17
CA ALA A 320 -17.19 7.94 -6.22
C ALA A 320 -18.35 8.90 -5.89
N ARG A 321 -19.10 9.33 -6.91
CA ARG A 321 -20.28 10.17 -6.70
C ARG A 321 -21.34 9.49 -5.86
N ILE A 322 -21.67 8.22 -6.16
CA ILE A 322 -22.63 7.44 -5.37
C ILE A 322 -22.14 7.30 -3.93
N ALA A 323 -20.86 7.03 -3.71
CA ALA A 323 -20.27 6.90 -2.39
C ALA A 323 -20.47 8.18 -1.56
N VAL A 324 -20.03 9.32 -2.10
CA VAL A 324 -20.13 10.61 -1.39
C VAL A 324 -21.59 11.00 -1.17
N GLU A 325 -22.43 11.03 -2.21
CA GLU A 325 -23.85 11.39 -2.08
C GLU A 325 -24.58 10.52 -1.05
N THR A 326 -24.35 9.20 -1.08
CA THR A 326 -25.01 8.28 -0.15
C THR A 326 -24.57 8.49 1.30
N THR A 327 -23.27 8.73 1.54
CA THR A 327 -22.75 8.97 2.89
C THR A 327 -23.24 10.29 3.46
N VAL A 328 -23.25 11.36 2.65
CA VAL A 328 -23.80 12.67 3.02
C VAL A 328 -25.30 12.58 3.31
N ASP A 329 -26.08 11.93 2.45
CA ASP A 329 -27.52 11.70 2.68
C ASP A 329 -27.78 10.92 3.98
N TRP A 330 -26.96 9.90 4.27
CA TRP A 330 -27.09 9.13 5.50
C TRP A 330 -26.79 10.00 6.73
N MET A 331 -25.71 10.79 6.69
CA MET A 331 -25.37 11.72 7.76
C MET A 331 -26.49 12.74 7.97
N ASP A 332 -26.98 13.42 6.93
CA ASP A 332 -28.05 14.40 7.04
C ASP A 332 -29.33 13.81 7.64
N SER A 333 -29.60 12.54 7.39
CA SER A 333 -30.74 11.83 7.95
C SER A 333 -30.62 11.51 9.45
N ARG A 334 -29.39 11.54 10.01
CA ARG A 334 -29.05 10.98 11.33
C ARG A 334 -28.18 11.88 12.22
N VAL A 335 -27.64 12.98 11.70
CA VAL A 335 -26.59 13.81 12.32
C VAL A 335 -26.97 14.34 13.70
N THR A 336 -28.26 14.58 13.94
CA THR A 336 -28.73 15.07 15.25
C THR A 336 -28.79 13.98 16.32
N ASP A 337 -28.81 12.70 15.92
CA ASP A 337 -29.04 11.56 16.81
C ASP A 337 -27.83 10.64 16.96
N TYR A 338 -26.90 10.60 15.98
CA TYR A 338 -25.72 9.74 16.01
C TYR A 338 -24.55 10.30 15.18
N PRO A 339 -23.57 10.99 15.79
CA PRO A 339 -22.39 11.47 15.07
C PRO A 339 -21.48 10.31 14.69
N MET A 340 -21.06 10.28 13.43
CA MET A 340 -20.14 9.32 12.84
C MET A 340 -19.08 10.08 12.06
N LYS A 341 -17.80 9.75 12.25
CA LYS A 341 -16.72 10.18 11.36
C LYS A 341 -16.60 9.17 10.22
N ILE A 342 -16.74 9.64 8.98
CA ILE A 342 -16.68 8.82 7.78
C ILE A 342 -15.41 9.17 7.04
N VAL A 343 -14.61 8.17 6.68
CA VAL A 343 -13.36 8.38 5.93
C VAL A 343 -13.41 7.56 4.65
N PHE A 344 -13.12 8.17 3.51
CA PHE A 344 -12.86 7.45 2.28
C PHE A 344 -11.36 7.18 2.17
N CYS A 345 -10.97 5.91 2.24
CA CYS A 345 -9.59 5.48 1.98
C CYS A 345 -9.47 5.01 0.54
N VAL A 346 -8.82 5.84 -0.28
CA VAL A 346 -8.53 5.56 -1.68
C VAL A 346 -7.08 5.07 -1.80
N HIS A 347 -6.80 4.24 -2.79
CA HIS A 347 -5.47 3.66 -2.98
C HIS A 347 -4.69 4.31 -4.14
N GLU A 348 -5.38 4.99 -5.05
CA GLU A 348 -4.79 5.66 -6.22
C GLU A 348 -5.05 7.17 -6.12
N GLU A 349 -4.07 8.01 -6.44
CA GLU A 349 -4.28 9.48 -6.46
C GLU A 349 -5.35 9.91 -7.47
N ASP A 350 -5.48 9.21 -8.61
CA ASP A 350 -6.56 9.51 -9.56
C ASP A 350 -7.94 9.32 -8.91
N ASP A 351 -8.07 8.41 -7.92
CA ASP A 351 -9.27 8.28 -7.11
C ASP A 351 -9.32 9.36 -6.02
N TYR A 352 -8.19 9.77 -5.44
CA TYR A 352 -8.13 10.90 -4.51
C TYR A 352 -8.65 12.20 -5.14
N ASP A 353 -8.04 12.65 -6.24
CA ASP A 353 -8.45 13.87 -6.96
C ASP A 353 -9.94 13.86 -7.31
N ARG A 354 -10.46 12.67 -7.66
CA ARG A 354 -11.86 12.46 -8.01
C ARG A 354 -12.78 12.58 -6.81
N TYR A 355 -12.43 11.97 -5.68
CA TYR A 355 -13.22 12.08 -4.45
C TYR A 355 -13.14 13.50 -3.88
N GLU A 356 -11.96 14.12 -3.89
CA GLU A 356 -11.75 15.51 -3.43
C GLU A 356 -12.64 16.47 -4.22
N ALA A 357 -12.60 16.42 -5.55
CA ALA A 357 -13.43 17.29 -6.39
C ALA A 357 -14.94 17.10 -6.15
N ILE A 358 -15.39 15.88 -5.85
CA ILE A 358 -16.80 15.57 -5.57
C ILE A 358 -17.20 16.04 -4.17
N LEU A 359 -16.32 15.87 -3.17
CA LEU A 359 -16.53 16.35 -1.81
C LEU A 359 -16.61 17.88 -1.78
N ASP A 360 -15.69 18.57 -2.47
CA ASP A 360 -15.72 20.03 -2.63
C ASP A 360 -17.01 20.52 -3.29
N GLU A 361 -17.49 19.81 -4.32
CA GLU A 361 -18.76 20.14 -5.00
C GLU A 361 -19.95 20.00 -4.04
N ILE A 362 -20.04 18.89 -3.30
CA ILE A 362 -21.22 18.56 -2.49
C ILE A 362 -21.24 19.31 -1.15
N LEU A 363 -20.08 19.44 -0.50
CA LEU A 363 -19.95 20.11 0.80
C LEU A 363 -19.76 21.63 0.65
N GLY A 364 -19.16 22.09 -0.45
CA GLY A 364 -18.97 23.52 -0.74
C GLY A 364 -20.25 24.25 -1.13
N ASP A 365 -21.27 23.55 -1.65
CA ASP A 365 -22.59 24.12 -1.96
C ASP A 365 -23.50 24.31 -0.72
N ALA A 366 -23.00 24.00 0.49
CA ALA A 366 -23.74 24.09 1.75
C ALA A 366 -23.57 25.42 2.53
N GLU A 367 -22.78 26.39 2.03
CA GLU A 367 -22.66 27.77 2.54
C GLU A 367 -23.63 28.77 1.85
#